data_AF-A0A382XSQ1-F1
#
_entry.id   AF-A0A382XSQ1-F1
#
_cell.length_a   1.000
_cell.length_b   1.000
_cell.length_c   1.000
_cell.angle_alpha   90.00
_cell.angle_beta   90.00
_cell.angle_gamma   90.00
#
_symmetry.space_group_name_H-M   'P 1'
#
loop_
_entity.id
_entity.type
_entity.pdbx_description
1 polymer ?
#
loop_
_entity_poly.entity_id
_entity_poly.type
_entity_poly.pdbx_seq_one_letter_code
_entity_poly.pdbx_strand_id
1 'polypeptide(L)'
;MQLEANDSFAGKWDLTLIQRGFAMEGLLEIRETQNGLIAYAEGGPAHLSITGQDIEMGIDDRTAAGMPFERTLRGRLSNGTMSGKFGPKDEPTPEIRSLCKRLPLACPAPTGTWSAKPHLITQQENPQKPADLSGSWVIDVGGIRRWTADLTPSAKAWKADFNVIMDLPAQ
;
A
#
# COMPACT_ATOMS: atom_id res chain seq x y z
N MET A 1 21.20 27.21 4.86
CA MET A 1 19.96 26.77 5.53
C MET A 1 19.93 25.26 5.42
N GLN A 2 20.37 24.59 6.48
CA GLN A 2 20.61 23.15 6.52
C GLN A 2 19.29 22.51 6.91
N LEU A 3 18.68 21.72 6.02
CA LEU A 3 17.53 20.89 6.36
C LEU A 3 18.05 19.83 7.33
N GLU A 4 17.71 19.97 8.61
CA GLU A 4 17.84 18.88 9.58
C GLU A 4 17.17 17.65 8.96
N ALA A 5 17.92 16.55 8.83
CA ALA A 5 17.34 15.27 8.43
C ALA A 5 16.36 14.89 9.55
N ASN A 6 15.07 15.12 9.32
CA ASN A 6 14.05 14.78 10.27
C ASN A 6 13.91 13.25 10.24
N ASP A 7 14.65 12.56 11.11
CA ASP A 7 14.65 11.10 11.27
C ASP A 7 13.39 10.62 12.05
N SER A 8 12.31 11.39 11.99
CA SER A 8 11.02 11.01 12.54
C SER A 8 10.23 10.22 11.52
N PHE A 9 9.61 9.13 11.96
CA PHE A 9 8.64 8.37 11.18
C PHE A 9 7.28 9.06 11.11
N ALA A 10 6.96 9.92 12.08
CA ALA A 10 5.65 10.56 12.17
C ALA A 10 5.45 11.57 11.03
N GLY A 11 4.28 11.52 10.39
CA GLY A 11 3.93 12.38 9.28
C GLY A 11 3.18 11.64 8.17
N LYS A 12 2.95 12.37 7.07
CA LYS A 12 2.39 11.82 5.84
C LYS A 12 3.52 11.57 4.84
N TRP A 13 3.38 10.48 4.09
CA TRP A 13 4.39 9.97 3.19
C TRP A 13 3.77 9.48 1.89
N ASP A 14 4.31 9.92 0.76
CA ASP A 14 4.00 9.38 -0.56
C ASP A 14 4.68 8.02 -0.71
N LEU A 15 3.88 6.96 -0.58
CA LEU A 15 4.30 5.57 -0.65
C LEU A 15 4.26 5.08 -2.10
N THR A 16 5.38 4.55 -2.57
CA THR A 16 5.50 3.91 -3.88
C THR A 16 5.93 2.46 -3.70
N LEU A 17 5.20 1.54 -4.31
CA LEU A 17 5.52 0.12 -4.41
C LEU A 17 5.86 -0.21 -5.86
N ILE A 18 7.03 -0.83 -6.10
CA ILE A 18 7.42 -1.27 -7.43
C ILE A 18 7.39 -2.80 -7.46
N GLN A 19 6.45 -3.34 -8.24
CA GLN A 19 6.25 -4.77 -8.43
C GLN A 19 6.38 -5.11 -9.91
N ARG A 20 7.42 -5.89 -10.27
CA ARG A 20 7.65 -6.33 -11.67
C ARG A 20 7.66 -5.15 -12.68
N GLY A 21 8.21 -4.01 -12.29
CA GLY A 21 8.30 -2.81 -13.12
C GLY A 21 7.04 -1.93 -13.14
N PHE A 22 5.94 -2.36 -12.50
CA PHE A 22 4.74 -1.56 -12.35
C PHE A 22 4.77 -0.81 -11.01
N ALA A 23 4.52 0.51 -11.06
CA ALA A 23 4.44 1.36 -9.88
C ALA A 23 3.00 1.42 -9.36
N MET A 24 2.87 1.24 -8.04
CA MET A 24 1.64 1.52 -7.30
C MET A 24 1.93 2.62 -6.30
N GLU A 25 1.11 3.65 -6.30
CA GLU A 25 1.29 4.83 -5.45
C GLU A 25 0.15 4.94 -4.45
N GLY A 26 0.46 5.57 -3.32
CA GLY A 26 -0.50 5.83 -2.28
C GLY A 26 0.02 6.71 -1.15
N LEU A 27 -0.84 6.98 -0.18
CA LEU A 27 -0.54 7.77 1.01
C LEU A 27 -0.36 6.86 2.24
N LEU A 28 0.79 6.99 2.89
CA LEU A 28 1.05 6.46 4.21
C LEU A 28 0.99 7.60 5.23
N GLU A 29 0.24 7.41 6.30
CA GLU A 29 0.20 8.34 7.42
C GLU A 29 0.61 7.60 8.70
N ILE A 30 1.66 8.09 9.35
CA ILE A 30 2.14 7.61 10.64
C ILE A 30 1.86 8.68 11.68
N ARG A 31 1.12 8.35 12.73
CA ARG A 31 0.72 9.29 13.80
C ARG A 31 1.32 8.89 15.13
N GLU A 32 1.79 9.87 15.88
CA GLU A 32 2.10 9.70 17.29
C GLU A 32 0.81 9.63 18.12
N THR A 33 0.80 8.69 19.07
CA THR A 33 -0.25 8.54 20.08
C THR A 33 0.37 8.35 21.45
N GLN A 34 -0.46 8.36 22.49
CA GLN A 34 -0.01 8.05 23.86
C GLN A 34 0.61 6.65 23.99
N ASN A 35 0.26 5.72 23.10
CA ASN A 35 0.71 4.33 23.11
C ASN A 35 1.80 4.03 22.06
N GLY A 36 2.38 5.07 21.45
CA GLY A 36 3.38 4.94 20.39
C GLY A 36 2.84 5.30 19.00
N LEU A 37 3.54 4.86 17.96
CA LEU A 37 3.21 5.17 16.57
C LEU A 37 2.15 4.21 16.02
N ILE A 38 1.17 4.77 15.32
CA ILE A 38 0.18 4.01 14.54
C ILE A 38 0.27 4.41 13.07
N ALA A 39 -0.03 3.48 12.16
CA ALA A 39 0.05 3.73 10.72
C ALA A 39 -1.30 3.51 10.03
N TYR A 40 -1.52 4.29 8.98
CA TYR A 40 -2.62 4.16 8.04
C TYR A 40 -2.06 4.21 6.61
N ALA A 41 -2.39 3.21 5.80
CA ALA A 41 -2.09 3.21 4.37
C ALA A 41 -3.40 3.35 3.59
N GLU A 42 -3.46 4.33 2.69
CA GLU A 42 -4.69 4.67 1.95
C GLU A 42 -5.90 4.90 2.87
N GLY A 43 -5.65 5.51 4.03
CA GLY A 43 -6.67 5.83 5.03
C GLY A 43 -7.12 4.65 5.91
N GLY A 44 -6.74 3.41 5.61
CA GLY A 44 -7.05 2.27 6.47
C GLY A 44 -5.85 1.82 7.31
N PRO A 45 -6.06 1.06 8.40
CA PRO A 45 -5.02 0.69 9.34
C PRO A 45 -3.92 -0.16 8.69
N ALA A 46 -2.67 0.09 9.08
CA ALA A 46 -1.51 -0.72 8.73
C ALA A 46 -0.79 -1.15 10.02
N HIS A 47 -0.37 -2.41 10.07
CA HIS A 47 0.48 -2.89 11.16
C HIS A 47 1.85 -2.21 11.06
N LEU A 48 2.41 -1.76 12.18
CA LEU A 48 3.68 -1.04 12.23
C LEU A 48 4.55 -1.56 13.39
N SER A 49 5.80 -1.87 13.08
CA SER A 49 6.85 -2.16 14.05
C SER A 49 8.12 -1.40 13.68
N ILE A 50 8.68 -0.65 14.62
CA ILE A 50 9.88 0.16 14.43
C ILE A 50 10.93 -0.23 15.46
N THR A 51 12.15 -0.50 15.01
CA THR A 51 13.31 -0.78 15.87
C THR A 51 14.48 0.10 15.43
N GLY A 52 14.72 1.19 16.16
CA GLY A 52 15.70 2.20 15.75
C GLY A 52 15.26 2.87 14.45
N GLN A 53 16.03 2.66 13.37
CA GLN A 53 15.72 3.17 12.03
C GLN A 53 15.09 2.11 11.12
N ASP A 54 14.96 0.87 11.59
CA ASP A 54 14.32 -0.21 10.84
C ASP A 54 12.81 -0.18 11.03
N ILE A 55 12.09 -0.42 9.93
CA ILE A 55 10.63 -0.42 9.88
C ILE A 55 10.12 -1.71 9.22
N GLU A 56 9.15 -2.33 9.86
CA GLU A 56 8.31 -3.40 9.31
C GLU A 56 6.86 -2.93 9.33
N MET A 57 6.20 -3.02 8.18
CA MET A 57 4.82 -2.56 8.01
C MET A 57 4.00 -3.58 7.24
N GLY A 58 2.82 -3.92 7.75
CA GLY A 58 1.85 -4.80 7.09
C GLY A 58 0.70 -3.98 6.51
N ILE A 59 0.54 -4.01 5.19
CA ILE A 59 -0.59 -3.38 4.50
C ILE A 59 -1.48 -4.49 3.93
N ASP A 60 -2.77 -4.45 4.23
CA ASP A 60 -3.73 -5.31 3.57
C ASP A 60 -3.84 -4.97 2.08
N ASP A 61 -3.73 -5.99 1.24
CA ASP A 61 -3.68 -5.84 -0.21
C ASP A 61 -4.42 -7.01 -0.86
N ARG A 62 -4.61 -6.95 -2.17
CA ARG A 62 -5.13 -8.07 -2.96
C ARG A 62 -4.33 -8.26 -4.24
N THR A 63 -4.25 -9.50 -4.66
CA THR A 63 -3.67 -9.84 -5.96
C THR A 63 -4.51 -9.21 -7.08
N ALA A 64 -3.96 -9.12 -8.30
CA ALA A 64 -4.74 -8.63 -9.44
C ALA A 64 -5.98 -9.50 -9.71
N ALA A 65 -5.89 -10.80 -9.36
CA ALA A 65 -7.01 -11.74 -9.40
C ALA A 65 -7.96 -11.66 -8.19
N GLY A 66 -7.77 -10.71 -7.27
CA GLY A 66 -8.69 -10.45 -6.16
C GLY A 66 -8.45 -11.27 -4.89
N MET A 67 -7.41 -12.11 -4.83
CA MET A 67 -7.09 -12.86 -3.62
C MET A 67 -6.50 -11.93 -2.55
N PRO A 68 -7.08 -11.84 -1.33
CA PRO A 68 -6.56 -11.00 -0.26
C PRO A 68 -5.26 -11.57 0.33
N PHE A 69 -4.36 -10.69 0.73
CA PHE A 69 -3.15 -11.03 1.48
C PHE A 69 -2.63 -9.80 2.27
N GLU A 70 -1.71 -10.01 3.20
CA GLU A 70 -0.97 -8.90 3.82
C GLU A 70 0.38 -8.73 3.11
N ARG A 71 0.63 -7.53 2.61
CA ARG A 71 1.92 -7.15 2.04
C ARG A 71 2.82 -6.61 3.15
N THR A 72 3.77 -7.42 3.58
CA THR A 72 4.80 -6.98 4.55
C THR A 72 5.92 -6.22 3.84
N LEU A 73 6.04 -4.93 4.16
CA LEU A 73 7.11 -4.03 3.77
C LEU A 73 8.17 -4.02 4.86
N ARG A 74 9.44 -4.26 4.49
CA ARG A 74 10.58 -4.17 5.41
C ARG A 74 11.61 -3.20 4.85
N GLY A 75 12.13 -2.31 5.67
CA GLY A 75 13.04 -1.27 5.22
C GLY A 75 13.60 -0.45 6.36
N ARG A 76 14.12 0.73 6.02
CA ARG A 76 14.65 1.67 6.99
C ARG A 76 14.36 3.11 6.61
N LEU A 77 14.32 4.00 7.60
CA LEU A 77 14.39 5.45 7.42
C LEU A 77 15.86 5.87 7.30
N SER A 78 16.18 6.65 6.29
CA SER A 78 17.52 7.21 6.09
C SER A 78 17.43 8.45 5.22
N ASN A 79 18.09 9.53 5.65
CA ASN A 79 18.10 10.81 4.92
C ASN A 79 16.69 11.34 4.63
N GLY A 80 15.77 11.21 5.59
CA GLY A 80 14.38 11.68 5.45
C GLY A 80 13.53 10.90 4.45
N THR A 81 13.93 9.70 4.02
CA THR A 81 13.13 8.83 3.15
C THR A 81 13.11 7.41 3.72
N MET A 82 11.94 6.79 3.73
CA MET A 82 11.81 5.37 4.04
C MET A 82 11.98 4.55 2.76
N SER A 83 12.70 3.42 2.82
CA SER A 83 12.79 2.52 1.68
C SER A 83 13.19 1.11 2.07
N GLY A 84 12.84 0.16 1.20
CA GLY A 84 13.22 -1.23 1.40
C GLY A 84 12.62 -2.19 0.38
N LYS A 85 12.34 -3.41 0.84
CA LYS A 85 11.79 -4.50 0.04
C LYS A 85 10.50 -5.02 0.66
N PHE A 86 9.66 -5.61 -0.18
CA PHE A 86 8.50 -6.35 0.28
C PHE A 86 8.53 -7.77 -0.25
N GLY A 87 7.86 -8.65 0.48
CA GLY A 87 7.81 -10.06 0.19
C GLY A 87 7.53 -10.88 1.44
N PRO A 88 7.25 -12.18 1.25
CA PRO A 88 7.01 -13.09 2.36
C PRO A 88 8.21 -13.09 3.32
N LYS A 89 7.96 -13.23 4.61
CA LYS A 89 9.00 -13.31 5.65
C LYS A 89 9.74 -14.64 5.56
N ASP A 90 8.97 -15.71 5.38
CA ASP A 90 9.45 -17.08 5.19
C ASP A 90 9.40 -17.48 3.73
N GLU A 91 10.13 -18.54 3.37
CA GLU A 91 10.08 -19.11 2.03
C GLU A 91 8.65 -19.60 1.71
N PRO A 92 8.07 -19.20 0.56
CA PRO A 92 6.73 -19.66 0.19
C PRO A 92 6.68 -21.18 0.02
N THR A 93 5.54 -21.78 0.36
CA THR A 93 5.34 -23.21 0.16
C THR A 93 5.48 -23.60 -1.33
N PRO A 94 5.81 -24.86 -1.65
CA PRO A 94 5.87 -25.34 -3.03
C PRO A 94 4.61 -25.01 -3.85
N GLU A 95 3.44 -25.06 -3.23
CA GLU A 95 2.14 -24.73 -3.85
C GLU A 95 2.08 -23.25 -4.23
N ILE A 96 2.45 -22.34 -3.32
CA ILE A 96 2.47 -20.90 -3.60
C ILE A 96 3.49 -20.58 -4.68
N ARG A 97 4.69 -21.18 -4.65
CA ARG A 97 5.70 -20.97 -5.71
C ARG A 97 5.19 -21.43 -7.07
N SER A 98 4.55 -22.59 -7.13
CA SER A 98 3.94 -23.13 -8.35
C SER A 98 2.81 -22.21 -8.87
N LEU A 99 1.95 -21.74 -7.98
CA LEU A 99 0.89 -20.78 -8.30
C LEU A 99 1.46 -19.48 -8.87
N CYS A 100 2.43 -18.87 -8.18
CA CYS A 100 3.07 -17.62 -8.62
C CYS A 100 3.77 -17.75 -9.97
N LYS A 101 4.33 -18.93 -10.28
CA LYS A 101 4.94 -19.21 -11.60
C LYS A 101 3.89 -19.35 -12.70
N ARG A 102 2.77 -20.04 -12.41
CA ARG A 102 1.70 -20.31 -13.40
C ARG A 102 0.81 -19.10 -13.64
N LEU A 103 0.43 -18.40 -12.58
CA LEU A 103 -0.51 -17.30 -12.56
C LEU A 103 0.09 -16.11 -11.80
N PRO A 104 1.00 -15.35 -12.44
CA PRO A 104 1.71 -14.27 -11.75
C PRO A 104 0.80 -13.16 -11.18
N LEU A 105 -0.37 -12.97 -11.80
CA LEU A 105 -1.39 -12.00 -11.36
C LEU A 105 -2.17 -12.46 -10.12
N ALA A 106 -2.13 -13.76 -9.80
CA ALA A 106 -2.78 -14.36 -8.64
C ALA A 106 -1.78 -14.69 -7.51
N CYS A 107 -0.50 -14.33 -7.66
CA CYS A 107 0.53 -14.64 -6.67
C CYS A 107 0.29 -13.91 -5.33
N PRO A 108 0.03 -14.62 -4.22
CA PRO A 108 -0.20 -14.01 -2.90
C PRO A 108 1.09 -13.70 -2.14
N ALA A 109 2.25 -13.98 -2.73
CA ALA A 109 3.56 -13.70 -2.15
C ALA A 109 4.43 -12.86 -3.13
N PRO A 110 3.93 -11.69 -3.60
CA PRO A 110 4.70 -10.88 -4.52
C PRO A 110 5.94 -10.30 -3.85
N THR A 111 6.99 -10.08 -4.63
CA THR A 111 8.22 -9.43 -4.20
C THR A 111 8.50 -8.16 -4.99
N GLY A 112 9.25 -7.24 -4.38
CA GLY A 112 9.60 -5.97 -5.00
C GLY A 112 10.21 -4.99 -4.01
N THR A 113 10.24 -3.72 -4.40
CA THR A 113 10.81 -2.63 -3.60
C THR A 113 9.75 -1.60 -3.25
N TRP A 114 9.98 -0.88 -2.15
CA TRP A 114 9.12 0.23 -1.77
C TRP A 114 9.95 1.43 -1.33
N SER A 115 9.38 2.62 -1.46
CA SER A 115 9.89 3.84 -0.88
C SER A 115 8.75 4.72 -0.39
N ALA A 116 8.98 5.51 0.65
CA ALA A 116 8.06 6.54 1.10
C ALA A 116 8.82 7.85 1.31
N LYS A 117 8.40 8.90 0.62
CA LYS A 117 8.96 10.25 0.74
C LYS A 117 8.00 11.15 1.51
N PRO A 118 8.47 12.15 2.26
CA PRO A 118 7.57 13.07 2.97
C PRO A 118 6.57 13.70 2.01
N HIS A 119 5.28 13.61 2.34
CA HIS A 119 4.21 14.17 1.54
C HIS A 119 4.24 15.70 1.63
N LEU A 120 4.37 16.36 0.49
CA LEU A 120 4.37 17.82 0.40
C LEU A 120 3.00 18.29 -0.07
N ILE A 121 2.26 18.97 0.80
CA ILE A 121 0.99 19.62 0.42
C ILE A 121 1.33 20.75 -0.56
N THR A 122 1.20 20.47 -1.86
CA THR A 122 1.32 21.49 -2.90
C THR A 122 -0.06 22.08 -3.15
N GLN A 123 -0.50 22.96 -2.25
CA GLN A 123 -1.67 23.81 -2.53
C GLN A 123 -1.22 25.08 -3.23
N GLN A 124 -1.30 25.07 -4.56
CA GLN A 124 -1.66 26.26 -5.31
C GLN A 124 -2.87 25.91 -6.17
N GLU A 125 -4.06 26.12 -5.62
CA GLU A 125 -5.27 26.24 -6.42
C GLU A 125 -5.18 27.56 -7.19
N ASN A 126 -4.44 27.54 -8.30
CA ASN A 126 -4.67 28.53 -9.33
C ASN A 126 -5.97 28.17 -10.05
N PRO A 127 -6.86 29.13 -10.32
CA PRO A 127 -8.05 28.86 -11.14
C PRO A 127 -7.60 28.35 -12.51
N GLN A 128 -7.67 27.04 -12.71
CA GLN A 128 -7.37 26.40 -13.98
C GLN A 128 -8.59 26.56 -14.91
N LYS A 129 -8.32 26.89 -16.18
CA LYS A 129 -9.35 26.77 -17.22
C LYS A 129 -9.75 25.29 -17.34
N PRO A 130 -11.03 24.98 -17.64
CA PRO A 130 -11.45 23.60 -17.89
C PRO A 130 -10.53 22.93 -18.91
N ALA A 131 -9.96 21.77 -18.55
CA ALA A 131 -9.15 20.97 -19.46
C ALA A 131 -10.08 20.13 -20.37
N ASP A 132 -9.69 19.95 -21.63
CA ASP A 132 -10.32 18.96 -22.49
C ASP A 132 -9.92 17.55 -22.02
N LEU A 133 -10.91 16.74 -21.68
CA LEU A 133 -10.74 15.36 -21.21
C LEU A 133 -11.05 14.33 -22.30
N SER A 134 -11.22 14.76 -23.55
CA SER A 134 -11.38 13.87 -24.69
C SER A 134 -10.06 13.16 -25.06
N GLY A 135 -10.16 11.93 -25.58
CA GLY A 135 -9.00 11.14 -26.00
C GLY A 135 -8.96 9.74 -25.37
N SER A 136 -7.84 9.05 -25.61
CA SER A 136 -7.58 7.71 -25.06
C SER A 136 -6.88 7.82 -23.71
N TRP A 137 -7.43 7.16 -22.71
CA TRP A 137 -6.89 7.10 -21.36
C TRP A 137 -6.18 5.77 -21.14
N VAL A 138 -4.97 5.83 -20.58
CA VAL A 138 -4.23 4.66 -20.13
C VAL A 138 -3.83 4.85 -18.68
N ILE A 139 -3.80 3.75 -17.93
CA ILE A 139 -3.33 3.77 -16.54
C ILE A 139 -1.80 3.82 -16.58
N ASP A 140 -1.23 4.94 -16.11
CA ASP A 140 0.23 5.11 -15.98
C ASP A 140 0.75 4.56 -14.64
N VAL A 141 0.02 4.84 -13.55
CA VAL A 141 0.27 4.34 -12.19
C VAL A 141 -1.00 3.74 -11.59
N GLY A 142 -0.85 2.69 -10.78
CA GLY A 142 -1.97 2.09 -10.04
C GLY A 142 -2.07 2.63 -8.61
N GLY A 143 -3.27 2.58 -8.02
CA GLY A 143 -3.41 2.71 -6.57
C GLY A 143 -3.00 1.42 -5.84
N ILE A 144 -2.58 1.54 -4.59
CA ILE A 144 -2.43 0.37 -3.69
C ILE A 144 -3.79 -0.32 -3.56
N ARG A 145 -3.83 -1.64 -3.77
CA ARG A 145 -5.10 -2.40 -3.88
C ARG A 145 -5.56 -2.89 -2.51
N ARG A 146 -5.80 -1.96 -1.59
CA ARG A 146 -6.43 -2.19 -0.29
C ARG A 146 -7.56 -3.21 -0.39
N TRP A 147 -7.51 -4.25 0.44
CA TRP A 147 -8.59 -5.25 0.50
C TRP A 147 -9.66 -4.86 1.51
N THR A 148 -9.24 -4.41 2.69
CA THR A 148 -10.14 -3.83 3.67
C THR A 148 -10.40 -2.38 3.30
N ALA A 149 -11.67 -2.02 3.17
CA ALA A 149 -12.10 -0.63 3.22
C ALA A 149 -12.62 -0.35 4.63
N ASP A 150 -12.50 0.89 5.09
CA ASP A 150 -13.30 1.36 6.23
C ASP A 150 -14.76 1.42 5.77
N LEU A 151 -15.43 0.29 5.92
CA LEU A 151 -16.83 0.14 5.56
C LEU A 151 -17.67 0.92 6.58
N THR A 152 -18.59 1.73 6.08
CA THR A 152 -19.67 2.28 6.89
C THR A 152 -20.42 1.13 7.61
N PRO A 153 -21.12 1.38 8.73
CA PRO A 153 -21.91 0.34 9.38
C PRO A 153 -22.86 -0.41 8.43
N SER A 154 -23.46 0.30 7.46
CA SER A 154 -24.30 -0.31 6.42
C SER A 154 -23.52 -1.23 5.47
N ALA A 155 -22.32 -0.84 5.06
CA ALA A 155 -21.48 -1.68 4.21
C ALA A 155 -20.87 -2.87 4.97
N LYS A 156 -20.61 -2.74 6.28
CA LYS A 156 -20.24 -3.87 7.16
C LYS A 156 -21.38 -4.89 7.26
N ALA A 157 -22.61 -4.40 7.43
CA ALA A 157 -23.80 -5.26 7.46
C ALA A 157 -24.01 -6.00 6.14
N TRP A 158 -23.89 -5.30 5.00
CA TRP A 158 -23.94 -5.94 3.67
C TRP A 158 -22.84 -6.99 3.47
N LYS A 159 -21.59 -6.68 3.87
CA LYS A 159 -20.46 -7.62 3.75
C LYS A 159 -20.61 -8.86 4.65
N ALA A 160 -21.30 -8.75 5.79
CA ALA A 160 -21.48 -9.88 6.71
C ALA A 160 -22.21 -11.06 6.05
N ASP A 161 -23.09 -10.76 5.10
CA ASP A 161 -23.85 -11.76 4.33
C ASP A 161 -23.19 -12.11 2.99
N PHE A 162 -22.09 -11.44 2.62
CA PHE A 162 -21.39 -11.65 1.35
C PHE A 162 -20.63 -12.97 1.35
N ASN A 163 -21.05 -13.88 0.48
CA ASN A 163 -20.48 -15.20 0.28
C ASN A 163 -19.70 -15.24 -1.03
N VAL A 164 -18.38 -15.27 -0.94
CA VAL A 164 -17.47 -15.27 -2.12
C VAL A 164 -17.78 -16.39 -3.12
N ILE A 165 -18.24 -17.56 -2.68
CA ILE A 165 -18.55 -18.69 -3.58
C ILE A 165 -19.89 -18.48 -4.31
N MET A 166 -20.87 -17.88 -3.64
CA MET A 166 -22.22 -17.68 -4.16
C MET A 166 -22.37 -16.36 -4.93
N ASP A 167 -21.71 -15.30 -4.46
CA ASP A 167 -21.87 -13.92 -4.94
C ASP A 167 -20.79 -13.53 -5.95
N LEU A 168 -19.73 -14.33 -6.07
CA LEU A 168 -18.77 -14.27 -7.18
C LEU A 168 -18.68 -15.64 -7.84
N PRO A 169 -19.78 -16.15 -8.44
CA PRO A 169 -19.75 -17.43 -9.12
C PRO A 169 -18.73 -17.32 -10.27
N ALA A 170 -17.66 -18.11 -10.15
CA ALA A 170 -16.50 -18.28 -11.04
C ALA A 170 -16.47 -17.40 -12.31
N GLN A 171 -15.48 -16.51 -12.37
CA GLN A 171 -15.00 -15.94 -13.64
C GLN A 171 -14.19 -16.97 -14.42
#